data_AF-C4Y237-F1
#
_entry.id   AF-C4Y237-F1
#
_cell.length_a   1.000
_cell.length_b   1.000
_cell.length_c   1.000
_cell.angle_alpha   90.00
_cell.angle_beta   90.00
_cell.angle_gamma   90.00
#
_symmetry.space_group_name_H-M   'P 1'
#
loop_
_entity.id
_entity.type
_entity.pdbx_description
1 polymer ?
#
loop_
_entity_poly.entity_id
_entity_poly.type
_entity_poly.pdbx_seq_one_letter_code
_entity_poly.pdbx_strand_id
1 'polypeptide(L)'
;MKVEIKEWHGVATWHWAASLSSGDELCGICRVPFEGTCPNCKYPGDGCPLVLGETCTHNFHLHCILKWLEQESSKGLCPMCRQRFTAKVIEGVGSREELAELERIVAQRRAESEQAVVDEFEPFEE
;
A
#
# COMPACT_ATOMS: atom_id res chain seq x y z
N MET A 1 -25.47 -36.81 -28.49
CA MET A 1 -24.88 -37.55 -27.37
C MET A 1 -24.81 -36.60 -26.18
N LYS A 2 -25.34 -36.99 -25.01
CA LYS A 2 -25.49 -36.11 -23.83
C LYS A 2 -24.60 -36.68 -22.71
N VAL A 3 -23.68 -35.88 -22.20
CA VAL A 3 -22.76 -36.27 -21.13
C VAL A 3 -23.19 -35.55 -19.86
N GLU A 4 -23.30 -36.29 -18.76
CA GLU A 4 -23.68 -35.76 -17.45
C GLU A 4 -22.50 -35.92 -16.47
N ILE A 5 -22.10 -34.83 -15.84
CA ILE A 5 -21.05 -34.83 -14.81
C ILE A 5 -21.68 -35.33 -13.51
N LYS A 6 -21.16 -36.42 -12.95
CA LYS A 6 -21.66 -37.02 -11.71
C LYS A 6 -21.11 -36.36 -10.46
N GLU A 7 -19.85 -35.95 -10.52
CA GLU A 7 -19.14 -35.38 -9.37
C GLU A 7 -18.02 -34.46 -9.88
N TRP A 8 -17.77 -33.37 -9.16
CA TRP A 8 -16.70 -32.42 -9.46
C TRP A 8 -15.97 -32.03 -8.18
N HIS A 9 -14.66 -32.24 -8.15
CA HIS A 9 -13.77 -31.74 -7.11
C HIS A 9 -13.02 -30.52 -7.66
N GLY A 10 -13.52 -29.34 -7.32
CA GLY A 10 -12.87 -28.07 -7.67
C GLY A 10 -11.67 -27.78 -6.78
N VAL A 11 -10.63 -27.19 -7.36
CA VAL A 11 -9.51 -26.58 -6.65
C VAL A 11 -9.42 -25.13 -7.13
N ALA A 12 -9.21 -24.21 -6.20
CA ALA A 12 -9.06 -22.79 -6.50
C ALA A 12 -7.83 -22.21 -5.79
N THR A 13 -7.19 -21.24 -6.43
CA THR A 13 -6.24 -20.33 -5.81
C THR A 13 -6.90 -18.97 -5.70
N TRP A 14 -6.59 -18.24 -4.64
CA TRP A 14 -7.01 -16.85 -4.51
C TRP A 14 -5.90 -15.97 -5.07
N HIS A 15 -6.27 -14.79 -5.56
CA HIS A 15 -5.36 -13.76 -6.01
C HIS A 15 -5.88 -12.40 -5.57
N TRP A 16 -4.99 -11.46 -5.29
CA TRP A 16 -5.40 -10.10 -4.98
C TRP A 16 -6.00 -9.42 -6.20
N ALA A 17 -7.21 -8.88 -6.06
CA ALA A 17 -7.82 -8.07 -7.14
C ALA A 17 -6.96 -6.85 -7.53
N ALA A 18 -6.07 -6.41 -6.64
CA ALA A 18 -5.10 -5.34 -6.91
C ALA A 18 -4.19 -5.66 -8.10
N SER A 19 -3.74 -6.91 -8.26
CA SER A 19 -2.85 -7.31 -9.37
C SER A 19 -3.51 -7.15 -10.75
N LEU A 20 -4.83 -7.32 -10.81
CA LEU A 20 -5.63 -7.13 -12.03
C LEU A 20 -5.78 -5.65 -12.42
N SER A 21 -5.68 -4.73 -11.45
CA SER A 21 -5.96 -3.30 -11.64
C SER A 21 -4.71 -2.46 -11.95
N SER A 22 -3.57 -2.80 -11.38
CA SER A 22 -2.30 -2.08 -11.59
C SER A 22 -1.44 -2.67 -12.70
N GLY A 23 -1.74 -3.88 -13.18
CA GLY A 23 -0.92 -4.62 -14.15
C GLY A 23 0.46 -5.07 -13.61
N ASP A 24 0.87 -4.53 -12.46
CA ASP A 24 2.05 -4.93 -11.71
C ASP A 24 1.65 -5.96 -10.65
N GLU A 25 2.31 -7.12 -10.65
CA GLU A 25 2.10 -8.20 -9.68
C GLU A 25 3.11 -8.13 -8.52
N LEU A 26 4.05 -7.19 -8.59
CA LEU A 26 5.14 -7.04 -7.66
C LEU A 26 5.01 -5.76 -6.84
N CYS A 27 5.42 -5.82 -5.58
CA CYS A 27 5.58 -4.61 -4.78
C CYS A 27 6.75 -3.77 -5.32
N GLY A 28 6.49 -2.50 -5.67
CA GLY A 28 7.52 -1.60 -6.23
C GLY A 28 8.74 -1.33 -5.31
N ILE A 29 8.61 -1.60 -4.00
CA ILE A 29 9.65 -1.40 -2.99
C ILE A 29 10.49 -2.67 -2.80
N CYS A 30 9.88 -3.79 -2.42
CA CYS A 30 10.62 -5.03 -2.12
C CYS A 30 10.74 -6.00 -3.29
N ARG A 31 10.05 -5.74 -4.41
CA ARG A 31 10.02 -6.56 -5.64
C ARG A 31 9.57 -8.01 -5.44
N VAL A 32 8.85 -8.28 -4.35
CA VAL A 32 8.22 -9.57 -4.06
C VAL A 32 6.79 -9.55 -4.59
N PRO A 33 6.25 -10.67 -5.13
CA PRO A 33 4.86 -10.77 -5.54
C PRO A 33 3.88 -10.47 -4.40
N PHE A 34 2.75 -9.85 -4.72
CA PHE A 34 1.70 -9.53 -3.74
C PHE A 34 1.05 -10.75 -3.07
N GLU A 35 1.12 -11.92 -3.72
CA GLU A 35 0.68 -13.20 -3.15
C GLU A 35 1.64 -13.72 -2.05
N GLY A 36 2.86 -13.18 -2.00
CA GLY A 36 3.87 -13.50 -1.00
C GLY A 36 3.89 -12.49 0.14
N THR A 37 4.75 -12.74 1.12
CA THR A 37 5.02 -11.78 2.20
C THR A 37 6.24 -10.92 1.88
N CYS A 38 6.27 -9.71 2.43
CA CYS A 38 7.48 -8.89 2.38
C CYS A 38 8.66 -9.61 3.08
N PRO A 39 9.93 -9.24 2.78
CA PRO A 39 11.11 -9.90 3.37
C PRO A 39 11.19 -9.83 4.90
N ASN A 40 10.42 -8.93 5.53
CA ASN A 40 10.37 -8.79 6.98
C ASN A 40 9.35 -9.75 7.63
N CYS A 41 8.45 -10.33 6.84
CA CYS A 41 7.38 -11.21 7.30
C CYS A 41 7.66 -12.66 6.93
N LYS A 42 7.61 -13.54 7.94
CA LYS A 42 7.96 -14.97 7.80
C LYS A 42 6.81 -15.84 7.28
N TYR A 43 5.57 -15.51 7.63
CA TYR A 43 4.39 -16.32 7.31
C TYR A 43 3.31 -15.47 6.62
N PRO A 44 2.71 -15.96 5.53
CA PRO A 44 1.55 -15.31 4.91
C PRO A 44 0.35 -15.33 5.86
N GLY A 45 -0.38 -14.21 5.93
CA GLY A 45 -1.51 -13.99 6.84
C GLY A 45 -1.74 -12.50 7.11
N ASP A 46 -2.42 -12.19 8.22
CA ASP A 46 -2.80 -10.82 8.61
C ASP A 46 -1.60 -9.88 8.87
N GLY A 47 -0.39 -10.42 8.98
CA GLY A 47 0.81 -9.67 9.31
C GLY A 47 1.42 -8.88 8.14
N CYS A 48 0.96 -9.03 6.90
CA CYS A 48 1.50 -8.26 5.77
C CYS A 48 0.42 -7.92 4.73
N PRO A 49 -0.57 -7.08 5.09
CA PRO A 49 -1.65 -6.72 4.18
C PRO A 49 -1.13 -5.83 3.03
N LEU A 50 -1.93 -5.76 1.96
CA LEU A 50 -1.69 -4.84 0.86
C LEU A 50 -2.31 -3.48 1.16
N VAL A 51 -1.57 -2.43 0.81
CA VAL A 51 -2.01 -1.05 0.85
C VAL A 51 -2.16 -0.56 -0.58
N LEU A 52 -3.35 -0.03 -0.88
CA LEU A 52 -3.63 0.60 -2.17
C LEU A 52 -3.41 2.11 -2.05
N GLY A 53 -2.77 2.71 -3.04
CA GLY A 53 -2.80 4.16 -3.19
C GLY A 53 -4.22 4.65 -3.52
N GLU A 54 -4.70 5.67 -2.82
CA GLU A 54 -5.97 6.32 -3.16
C GLU A 54 -5.79 7.30 -4.32
N THR A 55 -4.74 8.14 -4.25
CA THR A 55 -4.37 9.12 -5.28
C THR A 55 -3.63 8.53 -6.47
N CYS A 56 -3.14 7.29 -6.37
CA CYS A 56 -2.36 6.64 -7.42
C CYS A 56 -2.64 5.14 -7.48
N THR A 57 -2.49 4.52 -8.64
CA THR A 57 -2.74 3.07 -8.85
C THR A 57 -1.59 2.17 -8.37
N HIS A 58 -0.70 2.67 -7.49
CA HIS A 58 0.45 1.92 -7.01
C HIS A 58 0.13 1.23 -5.68
N ASN A 59 0.45 -0.06 -5.63
CA ASN A 59 0.14 -0.93 -4.50
C ASN A 59 1.44 -1.41 -3.84
N PHE A 60 1.43 -1.54 -2.52
CA PHE A 60 2.62 -1.96 -1.76
C PHE A 60 2.22 -2.86 -0.59
N HIS A 61 3.17 -3.65 -0.09
CA HIS A 61 3.01 -4.27 1.23
C HIS A 61 3.03 -3.19 2.31
N LEU A 62 2.20 -3.36 3.35
CA LEU A 62 2.09 -2.41 4.46
C LEU A 62 3.43 -2.03 5.08
N HIS A 63 4.26 -3.01 5.47
CA HIS A 63 5.57 -2.72 6.09
C HIS A 63 6.55 -2.05 5.14
N CYS A 64 6.43 -2.30 3.83
CA CYS A 64 7.29 -1.65 2.84
C CYS A 64 6.96 -0.16 2.74
N ILE A 65 5.66 0.17 2.66
CA ILE A 65 5.25 1.57 2.53
C ILE A 65 5.38 2.33 3.85
N LEU A 66 5.11 1.70 5.00
CA LEU A 66 5.36 2.28 6.33
C LEU A 66 6.82 2.71 6.46
N LYS A 67 7.75 1.78 6.23
CA LYS A 67 9.20 2.06 6.32
C LYS A 67 9.66 3.13 5.31
N TRP A 68 8.97 3.28 4.19
CA TRP A 68 9.25 4.35 3.24
C TRP A 68 8.79 5.71 3.79
N LEU A 69 7.55 5.80 4.28
CA LEU A 69 6.97 7.06 4.77
C LEU A 69 7.61 7.54 6.09
N GLU A 70 8.14 6.62 6.89
CA GLU A 70 8.97 6.94 8.07
C GLU A 70 10.24 7.71 7.69
N GLN A 71 10.79 7.50 6.50
CA GLN A 71 11.99 8.22 6.05
C GLN A 71 11.63 9.67 5.71
N GLU A 72 12.42 10.61 6.24
CA GLU A 72 12.24 12.05 5.99
C GLU A 72 12.43 12.43 4.51
N SER A 73 13.30 11.69 3.80
CA SER A 73 13.53 11.85 2.36
C SER A 73 12.30 11.53 1.49
N SER A 74 11.35 10.76 2.01
CA SER A 74 10.14 10.39 1.27
C SER A 74 9.22 11.58 1.04
N LYS A 75 9.23 12.57 1.95
CA LYS A 75 8.33 13.73 1.95
C LYS A 75 6.84 13.36 1.82
N GLY A 76 6.45 12.15 2.25
CA GLY A 76 5.08 11.64 2.07
C GLY A 76 4.69 11.34 0.62
N LEU A 77 5.67 11.13 -0.28
CA LEU A 77 5.44 10.88 -1.70
C LEU A 77 5.50 9.38 -2.02
N CYS A 78 4.70 8.98 -3.02
CA CYS A 78 4.73 7.63 -3.57
C CYS A 78 6.10 7.33 -4.22
N PRO A 79 6.75 6.19 -3.92
CA PRO A 79 8.05 5.83 -4.50
C PRO A 79 8.06 5.75 -6.04
N MET A 80 6.91 5.46 -6.66
CA MET A 80 6.80 5.19 -8.09
C MET A 80 6.46 6.46 -8.89
N CYS A 81 5.45 7.22 -8.48
CA CYS A 81 4.99 8.41 -9.22
C CYS A 81 5.30 9.75 -8.56
N ARG A 82 5.88 9.76 -7.35
CA ARG A 82 6.17 10.97 -6.56
C ARG A 82 4.95 11.87 -6.28
N GLN A 83 3.73 11.36 -6.45
CA GLN A 83 2.52 12.03 -6.01
C GLN A 83 2.36 11.85 -4.49
N ARG A 84 1.64 12.77 -3.83
CA ARG A 84 1.31 12.65 -2.40
C ARG A 84 0.59 11.32 -2.15
N PHE A 85 1.15 10.50 -1.25
CA PHE A 85 0.63 9.18 -0.98
C PHE A 85 -0.49 9.25 0.06
N THR A 86 -1.61 8.61 -0.27
CA THR A 86 -2.78 8.44 0.60
C THR A 86 -3.16 6.97 0.56
N ALA A 87 -3.36 6.38 1.74
CA ALA A 87 -3.62 4.96 1.85
C ALA A 87 -5.13 4.70 1.82
N LYS A 88 -5.57 3.83 0.90
CA LYS A 88 -6.92 3.28 0.90
C LYS A 88 -6.91 1.96 1.67
N VAL A 89 -7.51 1.98 2.86
CA VAL A 89 -7.67 0.79 3.70
C VAL A 89 -8.78 -0.09 3.13
N ILE A 90 -8.51 -1.39 2.97
CA ILE A 90 -9.52 -2.38 2.61
C ILE A 90 -10.14 -2.90 3.92
N GLU A 91 -11.47 -2.83 4.03
CA GLU A 91 -12.18 -3.32 5.21
C GLU A 91 -11.90 -4.82 5.45
N GLY A 92 -11.49 -5.16 6.68
CA GLY A 92 -11.26 -6.54 7.09
C GLY A 92 -9.88 -7.12 6.74
N VAL A 93 -8.94 -6.33 6.24
CA VAL A 93 -7.58 -6.78 5.88
C VAL A 93 -6.53 -6.08 6.73
N GLY A 94 -5.74 -6.84 7.50
CA GLY A 94 -4.64 -6.32 8.31
C GLY A 94 -4.98 -6.04 9.78
N SER A 95 -3.95 -5.81 10.60
CA SER A 95 -4.14 -5.46 12.01
C SER A 95 -4.59 -3.99 12.15
N ARG A 96 -5.53 -3.74 13.08
CA ARG A 96 -6.08 -2.39 13.30
C ARG A 96 -5.00 -1.40 13.76
N GLU A 97 -4.01 -1.88 14.50
CA GLU A 97 -2.93 -1.06 15.05
C GLU A 97 -1.99 -0.58 13.95
N GLU A 98 -1.56 -1.46 13.05
CA GLU A 98 -0.62 -1.08 11.97
C GLU A 98 -1.29 -0.16 10.93
N LEU A 99 -2.59 -0.33 10.69
CA LEU A 99 -3.36 0.58 9.82
C LEU A 99 -3.51 1.97 10.45
N ALA A 100 -3.80 2.04 11.74
CA ALA A 100 -3.87 3.32 12.46
C ALA A 100 -2.51 4.03 12.47
N GLU A 101 -1.41 3.29 12.58
CA GLU A 101 -0.06 3.84 12.48
C GLU A 101 0.21 4.44 11.08
N LEU A 102 -0.19 3.72 10.02
CA LEU A 102 -0.07 4.22 8.65
C LEU A 102 -0.83 5.54 8.45
N GLU A 103 -2.08 5.59 8.90
CA GLU A 103 -2.91 6.80 8.82
C GLU A 103 -2.27 7.96 9.57
N ARG A 104 -1.70 7.71 10.76
CA ARG A 104 -1.00 8.71 11.55
C ARG A 104 0.21 9.29 10.82
N ILE A 105 1.07 8.43 10.26
CA ILE A 105 2.27 8.87 9.53
C ILE A 105 1.88 9.66 8.27
N VAL A 106 0.88 9.19 7.52
CA VAL A 106 0.39 9.90 6.33
C VAL A 106 -0.16 11.29 6.70
N ALA A 107 -0.91 11.39 7.80
CA ALA A 107 -1.42 12.67 8.29
C ALA A 107 -0.29 13.62 8.73
N GLN A 108 0.72 13.11 9.44
CA GLN A 108 1.89 13.90 9.85
C GLN A 108 2.64 14.44 8.63
N ARG A 109 2.97 13.59 7.66
CA ARG A 109 3.70 14.01 6.45
C ARG A 109 2.90 15.01 5.62
N ARG A 110 1.58 14.87 5.60
CA ARG A 110 0.68 15.84 4.97
C ARG A 110 0.81 17.21 5.65
N ALA A 111 0.70 17.27 6.97
CA ALA A 111 0.85 18.53 7.71
C ALA A 111 2.23 19.18 7.50
N GLU A 112 3.32 18.41 7.56
CA GLU A 112 4.68 18.89 7.30
C GLU A 112 4.82 19.50 5.90
N SER A 113 4.27 18.81 4.89
CA SER A 113 4.32 19.28 3.50
C SER A 113 3.40 20.47 3.21
N GLU A 114 2.35 20.68 3.99
CA GLU A 114 1.49 21.86 3.90
C GLU A 114 2.17 23.04 4.59
N GLN A 115 2.77 22.82 5.76
CA GLN A 115 3.51 23.84 6.50
C GLN A 115 4.75 24.33 5.74
N ALA A 116 5.50 23.45 5.08
CA ALA A 116 6.62 23.85 4.23
C ALA A 116 6.21 24.79 3.07
N VAL A 117 5.00 24.63 2.54
CA VAL A 117 4.46 25.53 1.50
C VAL A 117 4.09 26.89 2.10
N VAL A 118 3.59 26.93 3.34
CA VAL A 118 3.30 28.19 4.04
C VAL A 118 4.58 28.95 4.37
N ASP A 119 5.60 28.26 4.87
CA ASP A 119 6.90 28.84 5.24
C ASP A 119 7.66 29.40 4.01
N GLU A 120 7.53 28.74 2.85
CA GLU A 120 8.10 29.22 1.58
C GLU A 120 7.36 30.45 1.01
N PHE A 121 6.12 30.71 1.45
CA PHE A 121 5.27 31.80 0.96
C PHE A 121 5.05 32.93 1.97
N GLU A 122 5.63 32.86 3.18
CA GLU A 122 5.70 34.02 4.06
C GLU A 122 6.58 35.08 3.39
N PRO A 123 6.02 36.26 3.07
CA PRO A 123 6.83 37.37 2.59
C PRO A 123 7.82 37.69 3.70
N PHE A 124 9.11 37.71 3.37
CA PHE A 124 10.14 38.22 4.25
C PHE A 124 9.74 39.64 4.68
N GLU A 125 9.13 39.80 5.86
CA GLU A 125 8.86 41.10 6.44
C GLU A 125 10.21 41.76 6.73
N GLU A 126 10.41 42.91 6.12
CA GLU A 126 11.62 43.74 6.12
C GLU A 126 12.01 44.25 7.52
#